data_AF-A0A3B8X2Q3-F1
#
_entry.id   AF-A0A3B8X2Q3-F1
#
_cell.length_a   1.000
_cell.length_b   1.000
_cell.length_c   1.000
_cell.angle_alpha   90.00
_cell.angle_beta   90.00
_cell.angle_gamma   90.00
#
_symmetry.space_group_name_H-M   'P 1'
#
loop_
_entity.id
_entity.type
_entity.pdbx_description
1 polymer ?
#
loop_
_entity_poly.entity_id
_entity_poly.type
_entity_poly.pdbx_seq_one_letter_code
_entity_poly.pdbx_strand_id
1 'polypeptide(L)'
;ETLSANAQWFEDNSPVDPRFKKKTVKGVSAKVINAVCLSGDSYPSTPIGINLPNADWIRKEHGSKSVTIANITHTYDYAAQEMPTSTLAEFAYNKKEVEMAKKWGTIADEIHTDLHECLGHGSGQLLPGVSSTAMGEYASALEEARADLFGLYYTADPKMVELGIMPDPEAYKAEYAGYIRNGLMVQFTRVEPGRPNTEAHMQNRKLIAEWCYEKGAADKVIEKKVRDGKTYFVVNDYKKLRALFAELLAEIQRIKSEGDYEAGKNLIETYAVHIDPELHKEVLERYKALNLKPYGGFINPDIVPVVKDGKVVDYEAVYTDDYLGQMLKYGKEYGTL
;
A
#
# COMPACT_ATOMS: atom_id res chain seq x y z
N GLU A 1 -12.15 12.02 -5.02
CA GLU A 1 -13.39 12.81 -4.75
C GLU A 1 -14.57 11.93 -4.35
N THR A 2 -14.97 10.94 -5.17
CA THR A 2 -16.09 10.02 -4.83
C THR A 2 -15.90 9.30 -3.49
N LEU A 3 -14.69 8.83 -3.18
CA LEU A 3 -14.37 8.24 -1.87
C LEU A 3 -14.63 9.20 -0.71
N SER A 4 -14.03 10.40 -0.75
CA SER A 4 -14.23 11.43 0.27
C SER A 4 -15.69 11.83 0.44
N ALA A 5 -16.46 11.92 -0.65
CA ALA A 5 -17.89 12.26 -0.60
C ALA A 5 -18.73 11.18 0.10
N ASN A 6 -18.26 9.92 0.09
CA ASN A 6 -18.92 8.78 0.72
C ASN A 6 -18.27 8.38 2.05
N ALA A 7 -17.33 9.18 2.60
CA ALA A 7 -16.58 8.84 3.81
C ALA A 7 -17.48 8.42 5.00
N GLN A 8 -18.62 9.10 5.18
CA GLN A 8 -19.58 8.74 6.24
C GLN A 8 -20.19 7.35 6.02
N TRP A 9 -20.49 6.99 4.77
CA TRP A 9 -21.03 5.65 4.46
C TRP A 9 -20.03 4.55 4.84
N PHE A 10 -18.74 4.75 4.55
CA PHE A 10 -17.70 3.80 4.94
C PHE A 10 -17.50 3.75 6.46
N GLU A 11 -17.67 4.86 7.18
CA GLU A 11 -17.61 4.83 8.64
C GLU A 11 -18.80 4.07 9.23
N ASP A 12 -20.02 4.38 8.77
CA ASP A 12 -21.26 3.78 9.27
C ASP A 12 -21.32 2.27 9.02
N ASN A 13 -20.86 1.81 7.85
CA ASN A 13 -20.88 0.41 7.43
C ASN A 13 -19.61 -0.36 7.83
N SER A 14 -18.70 0.25 8.59
CA SER A 14 -17.47 -0.42 9.05
C SER A 14 -17.79 -1.64 9.93
N PRO A 15 -17.03 -2.73 9.86
CA PRO A 15 -17.27 -3.93 10.68
C PRO A 15 -16.88 -3.73 12.16
N VAL A 16 -16.27 -2.60 12.50
CA VAL A 16 -15.84 -2.27 13.86
C VAL A 16 -17.02 -2.02 14.79
N ASP A 17 -16.78 -2.14 16.10
CA ASP A 17 -17.79 -1.84 17.14
C ASP A 17 -18.32 -0.38 16.98
N PRO A 18 -19.64 -0.16 17.02
CA PRO A 18 -20.24 1.17 16.91
C PRO A 18 -19.70 2.22 17.88
N ARG A 19 -19.17 1.83 19.05
CA ARG A 19 -18.55 2.75 20.02
C ARG A 19 -17.32 3.45 19.44
N PHE A 20 -16.63 2.79 18.51
CA PHE A 20 -15.41 3.29 17.88
C PHE A 20 -15.68 4.03 16.58
N LYS A 21 -16.93 4.11 16.10
CA LYS A 21 -17.28 4.84 14.88
C LYS A 21 -17.50 6.32 15.14
N LYS A 22 -16.99 7.18 14.26
CA LYS A 22 -17.27 8.63 14.27
C LYS A 22 -18.72 8.89 13.88
N LYS A 23 -19.44 9.66 14.72
CA LYS A 23 -20.80 10.14 14.39
C LYS A 23 -20.83 11.05 13.16
N THR A 24 -19.75 11.77 12.91
CA THR A 24 -19.61 12.66 11.75
C THR A 24 -18.14 12.68 11.33
N VAL A 25 -17.87 12.19 10.14
CA VAL A 25 -16.54 12.24 9.52
C VAL A 25 -16.34 13.65 8.95
N LYS A 26 -15.26 14.32 9.39
CA LYS A 26 -14.80 15.56 8.75
C LYS A 26 -13.86 15.18 7.61
N GLY A 27 -14.15 15.70 6.41
CA GLY A 27 -13.55 15.23 5.17
C GLY A 27 -12.03 15.38 5.11
N VAL A 28 -11.36 14.30 4.71
CA VAL A 28 -10.00 14.34 4.17
C VAL A 28 -10.10 14.67 2.68
N SER A 29 -9.38 15.70 2.23
CA SER A 29 -9.29 16.00 0.79
C SER A 29 -8.29 15.06 0.14
N ALA A 30 -8.82 13.98 -0.42
CA ALA A 30 -8.09 13.01 -1.22
C ALA A 30 -7.98 13.44 -2.67
N LYS A 31 -6.77 13.46 -3.23
CA LYS A 31 -6.57 13.70 -4.67
C LYS A 31 -5.50 12.80 -5.27
N VAL A 32 -5.84 12.17 -6.37
CA VAL A 32 -4.85 11.59 -7.28
C VAL A 32 -4.24 12.72 -8.10
N ILE A 33 -2.91 12.78 -8.17
CA ILE A 33 -2.16 13.79 -8.90
C ILE A 33 -1.18 13.13 -9.87
N ASN A 34 -0.76 13.89 -10.88
CA ASN A 34 0.38 13.53 -11.72
C ASN A 34 1.55 14.45 -11.38
N ALA A 35 2.69 13.87 -11.00
CA ALA A 35 3.92 14.62 -10.79
C ALA A 35 4.45 15.14 -12.14
N VAL A 36 4.69 16.45 -12.23
CA VAL A 36 5.30 17.08 -13.41
C VAL A 36 6.83 17.08 -13.31
N CYS A 37 7.35 17.31 -12.12
CA CYS A 37 8.78 17.34 -11.81
C CYS A 37 8.99 16.96 -10.34
N LEU A 38 10.12 16.30 -10.07
CA LEU A 38 10.57 15.89 -8.74
C LEU A 38 11.85 16.65 -8.39
N SER A 39 12.01 17.01 -7.12
CA SER A 39 13.20 17.72 -6.64
C SER A 39 13.45 17.48 -5.15
N GLY A 40 14.61 17.91 -4.67
CA GLY A 40 15.00 17.76 -3.26
C GLY A 40 15.02 16.29 -2.81
N ASP A 41 14.48 16.03 -1.62
CA ASP A 41 14.45 14.70 -1.00
C ASP A 41 13.51 13.70 -1.70
N SER A 42 12.81 14.14 -2.75
CA SER A 42 11.92 13.31 -3.56
C SER A 42 12.47 13.04 -4.97
N TYR A 43 13.77 13.31 -5.22
CA TYR A 43 14.45 13.02 -6.48
C TYR A 43 15.87 12.44 -6.26
N PRO A 44 16.28 11.39 -7.01
CA PRO A 44 15.52 10.65 -8.02
C PRO A 44 14.60 9.57 -7.44
N SER A 45 14.72 9.27 -6.15
CA SER A 45 13.82 8.36 -5.42
C SER A 45 12.65 9.15 -4.85
N THR A 46 11.43 8.70 -5.08
CA THR A 46 10.23 9.51 -4.80
C THR A 46 9.14 8.69 -4.09
N PRO A 47 8.32 9.30 -3.21
CA PRO A 47 7.16 8.63 -2.64
C PRO A 47 6.05 8.46 -3.68
N ILE A 48 5.19 7.45 -3.50
CA ILE A 48 3.96 7.26 -4.30
C ILE A 48 2.73 7.95 -3.69
N GLY A 49 2.82 8.38 -2.43
CA GLY A 49 1.76 9.06 -1.70
C GLY A 49 2.32 10.08 -0.71
N ILE A 50 1.60 11.17 -0.48
CA ILE A 50 2.00 12.25 0.43
C ILE A 50 0.77 12.73 1.22
N ASN A 51 0.86 12.70 2.56
CA ASN A 51 -0.19 13.18 3.45
C ASN A 51 0.32 14.33 4.33
N LEU A 52 -0.21 15.53 4.11
CA LEU A 52 0.28 16.77 4.73
C LEU A 52 -0.87 17.70 5.15
N PRO A 53 -0.63 18.62 6.11
CA PRO A 53 0.63 18.87 6.82
C PRO A 53 0.90 17.90 7.98
N ASN A 54 2.14 17.88 8.47
CA ASN A 54 2.56 17.04 9.61
C ASN A 54 2.05 17.54 10.98
N ALA A 55 1.54 18.77 11.08
CA ALA A 55 1.14 19.35 12.36
C ALA A 55 -0.27 18.88 12.79
N ASP A 56 -0.35 18.12 13.87
CA ASP A 56 -1.59 17.48 14.35
C ASP A 56 -2.74 18.46 14.63
N TRP A 57 -2.43 19.62 15.23
CA TRP A 57 -3.46 20.62 15.53
C TRP A 57 -4.10 21.17 14.26
N ILE A 58 -3.32 21.37 13.19
CA ILE A 58 -3.83 21.81 11.88
C ILE A 58 -4.71 20.71 11.28
N ARG A 59 -4.25 19.46 11.32
CA ARG A 59 -5.03 18.31 10.82
C ARG A 59 -6.39 18.21 11.53
N LYS A 60 -6.41 18.44 12.85
CA LYS A 60 -7.61 18.39 13.67
C LYS A 60 -8.59 19.54 13.40
N GLU A 61 -8.08 20.77 13.28
CA GLU A 61 -8.91 21.98 13.17
C GLU A 61 -9.29 22.32 11.72
N HIS A 62 -8.39 22.07 10.78
CA HIS A 62 -8.48 22.49 9.39
C HIS A 62 -8.45 21.32 8.38
N GLY A 63 -8.13 20.10 8.83
CA GLY A 63 -8.02 18.92 7.97
C GLY A 63 -6.63 18.73 7.36
N SER A 64 -6.51 17.71 6.51
CA SER A 64 -5.29 17.40 5.77
C SER A 64 -5.58 17.14 4.29
N LYS A 65 -4.53 17.14 3.47
CA LYS A 65 -4.54 16.67 2.09
C LYS A 65 -3.72 15.41 2.00
N SER A 66 -4.34 14.34 1.53
CA SER A 66 -3.62 13.15 1.10
C SER A 66 -3.64 13.08 -0.42
N VAL A 67 -2.47 12.85 -1.02
CA VAL A 67 -2.33 12.73 -2.47
C VAL A 67 -1.61 11.44 -2.87
N THR A 68 -2.12 10.79 -3.91
CA THR A 68 -1.50 9.63 -4.57
C THR A 68 -0.89 10.13 -5.90
N ILE A 69 0.37 9.77 -6.20
CA ILE A 69 1.08 10.20 -7.40
C ILE A 69 0.97 9.14 -8.49
N ALA A 70 -0.15 9.12 -9.21
CA ALA A 70 -0.52 8.03 -10.12
C ALA A 70 0.51 7.76 -11.22
N ASN A 71 1.03 8.80 -11.88
CA ASN A 71 1.99 8.58 -12.96
C ASN A 71 3.32 7.95 -12.49
N ILE A 72 3.70 8.11 -11.22
CA ILE A 72 4.86 7.42 -10.65
C ILE A 72 4.54 5.94 -10.43
N THR A 73 3.39 5.63 -9.80
CA THR A 73 2.91 4.25 -9.59
C THR A 73 2.77 3.50 -10.93
N HIS A 74 2.11 4.11 -11.91
CA HIS A 74 1.98 3.56 -13.26
C HIS A 74 3.34 3.27 -13.92
N THR A 75 4.33 4.16 -13.74
CA THR A 75 5.65 3.98 -14.34
C THR A 75 6.41 2.81 -13.71
N TYR A 76 6.32 2.62 -12.38
CA TYR A 76 6.86 1.42 -11.73
C TYR A 76 6.23 0.15 -12.29
N ASP A 77 4.91 0.15 -12.45
CA ASP A 77 4.18 -1.00 -12.97
C ASP A 77 4.55 -1.32 -14.42
N TYR A 78 4.61 -0.32 -15.30
CA TYR A 78 5.03 -0.52 -16.68
C TYR A 78 6.48 -1.02 -16.78
N ALA A 79 7.38 -0.42 -16.00
CA ALA A 79 8.77 -0.87 -15.95
C ALA A 79 8.85 -2.34 -15.49
N ALA A 80 8.05 -2.76 -14.50
CA ALA A 80 7.99 -4.14 -14.04
C ALA A 80 7.38 -5.10 -15.08
N GLN A 81 6.44 -4.64 -15.90
CA GLN A 81 5.78 -5.44 -16.95
C GLN A 81 6.67 -5.68 -18.17
N GLU A 82 7.51 -4.71 -18.54
CA GLU A 82 8.44 -4.80 -19.68
C GLU A 82 9.67 -5.70 -19.39
N MET A 83 9.91 -6.05 -18.12
CA MET A 83 11.03 -6.90 -17.76
C MET A 83 10.79 -8.36 -18.19
N PRO A 84 11.77 -9.03 -18.83
CA PRO A 84 11.63 -10.42 -19.27
C PRO A 84 11.46 -11.40 -18.10
N THR A 85 11.94 -11.02 -16.93
CA THR A 85 11.71 -11.69 -15.64
C THR A 85 10.93 -10.74 -14.73
N SER A 86 9.92 -11.25 -14.04
CA SER A 86 9.17 -10.45 -13.07
C SER A 86 8.92 -11.23 -11.79
N THR A 87 8.90 -10.50 -10.68
CA THR A 87 8.50 -11.04 -9.37
C THR A 87 7.10 -11.65 -9.43
N LEU A 88 6.21 -11.11 -10.27
CA LEU A 88 4.89 -11.70 -10.49
C LEU A 88 4.98 -13.12 -11.06
N ALA A 89 5.71 -13.31 -12.16
CA ALA A 89 5.82 -14.62 -12.81
C ALA A 89 6.53 -15.67 -11.94
N GLU A 90 7.51 -15.26 -11.14
CA GLU A 90 8.26 -16.18 -10.27
C GLU A 90 7.48 -16.59 -9.02
N PHE A 91 6.70 -15.69 -8.43
CA PHE A 91 6.08 -15.89 -7.11
C PHE A 91 4.57 -16.17 -7.14
N ALA A 92 3.88 -15.93 -8.27
CA ALA A 92 2.49 -16.35 -8.43
C ALA A 92 2.39 -17.86 -8.70
N TYR A 93 1.37 -18.52 -8.14
CA TYR A 93 1.27 -19.97 -8.23
C TYR A 93 0.92 -20.44 -9.65
N ASN A 94 0.05 -19.77 -10.38
CA ASN A 94 -0.40 -20.24 -11.69
C ASN A 94 -0.67 -19.10 -12.69
N LYS A 95 -0.84 -19.47 -13.97
CA LYS A 95 -1.10 -18.51 -15.05
C LYS A 95 -2.35 -17.66 -14.80
N LYS A 96 -3.40 -18.22 -14.20
CA LYS A 96 -4.64 -17.50 -13.89
C LYS A 96 -4.40 -16.36 -12.89
N GLU A 97 -3.59 -16.59 -11.86
CA GLU A 97 -3.18 -15.54 -10.92
C GLU A 97 -2.36 -14.44 -11.62
N VAL A 98 -1.41 -14.82 -12.49
CA VAL A 98 -0.62 -13.87 -13.27
C VAL A 98 -1.50 -13.04 -14.20
N GLU A 99 -2.44 -13.65 -14.92
CA GLU A 99 -3.37 -12.96 -15.82
C GLU A 99 -4.31 -12.02 -15.05
N MET A 100 -4.79 -12.45 -13.88
CA MET A 100 -5.62 -11.63 -13.00
C MET A 100 -4.83 -10.41 -12.48
N ALA A 101 -3.60 -10.61 -12.02
CA ALA A 101 -2.74 -9.52 -11.58
C ALA A 101 -2.37 -8.56 -12.71
N LYS A 102 -2.09 -9.05 -13.92
CA LYS A 102 -1.86 -8.17 -15.08
C LYS A 102 -3.09 -7.37 -15.49
N LYS A 103 -4.29 -7.96 -15.35
CA LYS A 103 -5.55 -7.31 -15.75
C LYS A 103 -6.01 -6.28 -14.74
N TRP A 104 -5.89 -6.58 -13.44
CA TRP A 104 -6.56 -5.84 -12.38
C TRP A 104 -5.63 -5.36 -11.26
N GLY A 105 -4.37 -5.81 -11.23
CA GLY A 105 -3.44 -5.54 -10.12
C GLY A 105 -3.26 -4.05 -9.85
N THR A 106 -2.82 -3.29 -10.86
CA THR A 106 -2.60 -1.84 -10.74
C THR A 106 -3.82 -1.10 -10.22
N ILE A 107 -4.99 -1.26 -10.86
CA ILE A 107 -6.20 -0.54 -10.44
C ILE A 107 -6.69 -0.97 -9.06
N ALA A 108 -6.53 -2.24 -8.69
CA ALA A 108 -6.96 -2.73 -7.39
C ALA A 108 -6.03 -2.24 -6.26
N ASP A 109 -4.71 -2.18 -6.50
CA ASP A 109 -3.69 -1.63 -5.59
C ASP A 109 -3.87 -0.11 -5.40
N GLU A 110 -4.16 0.63 -6.48
CA GLU A 110 -4.45 2.06 -6.40
C GLU A 110 -5.72 2.34 -5.57
N ILE A 111 -6.79 1.56 -5.78
CA ILE A 111 -8.02 1.71 -4.99
C ILE A 111 -7.77 1.33 -3.52
N HIS A 112 -6.95 0.30 -3.24
CA HIS A 112 -6.54 -0.05 -1.89
C HIS A 112 -5.78 1.10 -1.23
N THR A 113 -4.77 1.64 -1.91
CA THR A 113 -3.96 2.78 -1.45
C THR A 113 -4.84 4.01 -1.20
N ASP A 114 -5.74 4.35 -2.13
CA ASP A 114 -6.65 5.47 -1.95
C ASP A 114 -7.57 5.26 -0.74
N LEU A 115 -8.11 4.04 -0.53
CA LEU A 115 -8.90 3.75 0.67
C LEU A 115 -8.07 3.87 1.95
N HIS A 116 -6.84 3.33 1.96
CA HIS A 116 -5.90 3.41 3.09
C HIS A 116 -5.63 4.87 3.48
N GLU A 117 -5.19 5.68 2.52
CA GLU A 117 -4.72 7.04 2.74
C GLU A 117 -5.84 8.01 3.04
N CYS A 118 -6.95 7.87 2.32
CA CYS A 118 -8.00 8.87 2.32
C CYS A 118 -9.00 8.64 3.45
N LEU A 119 -9.27 7.37 3.76
CA LEU A 119 -10.32 6.98 4.69
C LEU A 119 -9.80 6.09 5.82
N GLY A 120 -8.84 5.22 5.56
CA GLY A 120 -8.24 4.29 6.51
C GLY A 120 -7.74 5.01 7.76
N HIS A 121 -6.70 5.84 7.63
CA HIS A 121 -6.18 6.66 8.75
C HIS A 121 -7.23 7.59 9.38
N GLY A 122 -8.15 8.09 8.57
CA GLY A 122 -9.20 9.03 8.99
C GLY A 122 -10.39 8.39 9.71
N SER A 123 -10.55 7.07 9.66
CA SER A 123 -11.69 6.34 10.23
C SER A 123 -11.51 6.01 11.71
N GLY A 124 -12.64 5.81 12.40
CA GLY A 124 -12.67 5.40 13.80
C GLY A 124 -12.21 6.46 14.81
N GLN A 125 -12.52 6.25 16.08
CA GLN A 125 -12.17 7.18 17.17
C GLN A 125 -11.74 6.44 18.44
N LEU A 126 -10.89 7.10 19.22
CA LEU A 126 -10.52 6.65 20.57
C LEU A 126 -11.67 6.85 21.55
N LEU A 127 -11.74 6.02 22.58
CA LEU A 127 -12.63 6.27 23.72
C LEU A 127 -12.16 7.49 24.52
N PRO A 128 -13.07 8.22 25.19
CA PRO A 128 -12.69 9.33 26.06
C PRO A 128 -11.67 8.91 27.13
N GLY A 129 -10.58 9.66 27.26
CA GLY A 129 -9.53 9.42 28.24
C GLY A 129 -8.42 8.47 27.79
N VAL A 130 -8.54 7.82 26.62
CA VAL A 130 -7.47 7.00 26.04
C VAL A 130 -6.41 7.90 25.41
N SER A 131 -5.14 7.65 25.74
CA SER A 131 -4.01 8.37 25.15
C SER A 131 -3.81 7.98 23.69
N SER A 132 -3.58 8.97 22.82
CA SER A 132 -3.20 8.72 21.43
C SER A 132 -1.84 8.03 21.28
N THR A 133 -1.03 7.99 22.35
CA THR A 133 0.28 7.34 22.39
C THR A 133 0.27 6.00 23.14
N ALA A 134 -0.91 5.48 23.49
CA ALA A 134 -1.04 4.28 24.33
C ALA A 134 -0.35 3.02 23.78
N MET A 135 -0.12 2.95 22.47
CA MET A 135 0.51 1.80 21.80
C MET A 135 2.04 1.81 21.83
N GLY A 136 2.68 2.88 22.31
CA GLY A 136 4.14 2.95 22.41
C GLY A 136 4.85 2.65 21.08
N GLU A 137 5.82 1.76 21.13
CA GLU A 137 6.61 1.29 19.98
C GLU A 137 5.79 0.55 18.91
N TYR A 138 4.62 0.02 19.25
CA TYR A 138 3.77 -0.74 18.33
C TYR A 138 2.79 0.16 17.56
N ALA A 139 2.75 1.46 17.89
CA ALA A 139 1.76 2.40 17.36
C ALA A 139 1.76 2.46 15.82
N SER A 140 2.93 2.59 15.20
CA SER A 140 3.03 2.74 13.74
C SER A 140 2.55 1.49 13.02
N ALA A 141 3.08 0.32 13.35
CA ALA A 141 2.71 -0.93 12.68
C ALA A 141 1.22 -1.28 12.86
N LEU A 142 0.64 -1.03 14.04
CA LEU A 142 -0.79 -1.24 14.29
C LEU A 142 -1.67 -0.24 13.55
N GLU A 143 -1.26 1.03 13.46
CA GLU A 143 -2.03 2.05 12.73
C GLU A 143 -2.04 1.78 11.23
N GLU A 144 -0.89 1.37 10.68
CA GLU A 144 -0.77 0.95 9.28
C GLU A 144 -1.63 -0.30 9.01
N ALA A 145 -1.58 -1.31 9.90
CA ALA A 145 -2.40 -2.51 9.75
C ALA A 145 -3.89 -2.17 9.72
N ARG A 146 -4.32 -1.24 10.58
CA ARG A 146 -5.72 -0.77 10.63
C ARG A 146 -6.15 -0.10 9.32
N ALA A 147 -5.30 0.77 8.78
CA ALA A 147 -5.58 1.46 7.51
C ALA A 147 -5.56 0.50 6.32
N ASP A 148 -4.61 -0.44 6.27
CA ASP A 148 -4.55 -1.48 5.24
C ASP A 148 -5.79 -2.38 5.29
N LEU A 149 -6.21 -2.83 6.47
CA LEU A 149 -7.40 -3.65 6.64
C LEU A 149 -8.68 -2.91 6.25
N PHE A 150 -8.77 -1.61 6.53
CA PHE A 150 -9.87 -0.79 6.05
C PHE A 150 -9.93 -0.80 4.52
N GLY A 151 -8.79 -0.58 3.86
CA GLY A 151 -8.66 -0.70 2.41
C GLY A 151 -9.08 -2.08 1.92
N LEU A 152 -8.44 -3.14 2.41
CA LEU A 152 -8.68 -4.53 2.00
C LEU A 152 -10.16 -4.92 2.20
N TYR A 153 -10.79 -4.53 3.30
CA TYR A 153 -12.19 -4.85 3.54
C TYR A 153 -13.13 -4.19 2.52
N TYR A 154 -12.86 -2.92 2.18
CA TYR A 154 -13.73 -2.13 1.32
C TYR A 154 -13.45 -2.26 -0.17
N THR A 155 -12.23 -2.57 -0.61
CA THR A 155 -11.93 -2.83 -2.04
C THR A 155 -12.84 -3.92 -2.62
N ALA A 156 -13.25 -4.88 -1.78
CA ALA A 156 -14.12 -5.99 -2.12
C ALA A 156 -15.62 -5.71 -1.91
N ASP A 157 -16.02 -4.50 -1.50
CA ASP A 157 -17.42 -4.16 -1.29
C ASP A 157 -18.15 -3.87 -2.61
N PRO A 158 -19.36 -4.42 -2.85
CA PRO A 158 -20.15 -4.10 -4.03
C PRO A 158 -20.39 -2.59 -4.24
N LYS A 159 -20.38 -1.80 -3.17
CA LYS A 159 -20.47 -0.33 -3.24
C LYS A 159 -19.37 0.29 -4.09
N MET A 160 -18.19 -0.31 -4.15
CA MET A 160 -17.08 0.20 -4.96
C MET A 160 -17.40 0.16 -6.45
N VAL A 161 -18.11 -0.88 -6.91
CA VAL A 161 -18.59 -0.98 -8.29
C VAL A 161 -19.79 -0.07 -8.52
N GLU A 162 -20.72 0.00 -7.55
CA GLU A 162 -21.89 0.91 -7.61
C GLU A 162 -21.47 2.38 -7.77
N LEU A 163 -20.41 2.79 -7.08
CA LEU A 163 -19.84 4.14 -7.14
C LEU A 163 -18.97 4.37 -8.39
N GLY A 164 -18.77 3.35 -9.23
CA GLY A 164 -17.92 3.42 -10.43
C GLY A 164 -16.43 3.54 -10.12
N ILE A 165 -15.99 3.20 -8.90
CA ILE A 165 -14.58 3.25 -8.49
C ILE A 165 -13.88 1.95 -8.91
N MET A 166 -14.47 0.81 -8.56
CA MET A 166 -13.97 -0.50 -9.00
C MET A 166 -14.62 -0.87 -10.34
N PRO A 167 -13.85 -1.18 -11.39
CA PRO A 167 -14.40 -1.43 -12.73
C PRO A 167 -15.13 -2.76 -12.85
N ASP A 168 -14.82 -3.75 -11.99
CA ASP A 168 -15.35 -5.10 -12.06
C ASP A 168 -15.45 -5.71 -10.65
N PRO A 169 -16.54 -6.41 -10.30
CA PRO A 169 -16.72 -7.00 -8.97
C PRO A 169 -15.70 -8.08 -8.60
N GLU A 170 -14.92 -8.58 -9.56
CA GLU A 170 -13.88 -9.59 -9.35
C GLU A 170 -12.47 -8.99 -9.28
N ALA A 171 -12.29 -7.71 -9.60
CA ALA A 171 -10.98 -7.07 -9.70
C ALA A 171 -10.22 -7.03 -8.36
N TYR A 172 -10.93 -6.89 -7.23
CA TYR A 172 -10.34 -6.89 -5.87
C TYR A 172 -9.53 -8.18 -5.55
N LYS A 173 -9.79 -9.28 -6.26
CA LYS A 173 -9.09 -10.55 -6.06
C LYS A 173 -7.61 -10.46 -6.46
N ALA A 174 -7.28 -9.59 -7.41
CA ALA A 174 -5.88 -9.32 -7.76
C ALA A 174 -5.14 -8.71 -6.57
N GLU A 175 -5.75 -7.74 -5.90
CA GLU A 175 -5.19 -7.11 -4.71
C GLU A 175 -5.03 -8.11 -3.58
N TYR A 176 -6.05 -8.90 -3.26
CA TYR A 176 -5.97 -9.90 -2.18
C TYR A 176 -4.85 -10.92 -2.42
N ALA A 177 -4.74 -11.44 -3.64
CA ALA A 177 -3.67 -12.39 -3.98
C ALA A 177 -2.29 -11.73 -3.90
N GLY A 178 -2.17 -10.48 -4.39
CA GLY A 178 -0.96 -9.67 -4.30
C GLY A 178 -0.53 -9.42 -2.86
N TYR A 179 -1.46 -8.95 -2.01
CA TYR A 179 -1.25 -8.62 -0.61
C TYR A 179 -0.79 -9.83 0.20
N ILE A 180 -1.49 -10.97 0.09
CA ILE A 180 -1.12 -12.21 0.81
C ILE A 180 0.26 -12.72 0.37
N ARG A 181 0.53 -12.73 -0.94
CA ARG A 181 1.82 -13.13 -1.50
C ARG A 181 2.95 -12.19 -1.06
N ASN A 182 2.69 -10.90 -0.95
CA ASN A 182 3.64 -9.93 -0.42
C ASN A 182 3.90 -10.17 1.07
N GLY A 183 2.84 -10.15 1.88
CA GLY A 183 2.88 -10.21 3.34
C GLY A 183 3.54 -11.48 3.89
N LEU A 184 3.24 -12.64 3.29
CA LEU A 184 3.78 -13.93 3.74
C LEU A 184 5.18 -14.25 3.18
N MET A 185 5.64 -13.52 2.16
CA MET A 185 6.75 -14.05 1.36
C MET A 185 7.58 -13.00 0.62
N VAL A 186 7.02 -12.33 -0.40
CA VAL A 186 7.83 -11.56 -1.36
C VAL A 186 8.52 -10.35 -0.74
N GLN A 187 7.93 -9.72 0.28
CA GLN A 187 8.53 -8.56 0.93
C GLN A 187 9.90 -8.86 1.59
N PHE A 188 10.14 -10.11 1.99
CA PHE A 188 11.38 -10.50 2.67
C PHE A 188 12.61 -10.53 1.77
N THR A 189 12.43 -10.34 0.46
CA THR A 189 13.53 -10.02 -0.48
C THR A 189 14.36 -8.78 -0.06
N ARG A 190 13.79 -7.94 0.81
CA ARG A 190 14.41 -6.71 1.34
C ARG A 190 15.05 -6.89 2.72
N VAL A 191 14.98 -8.09 3.31
CA VAL A 191 15.49 -8.38 4.66
C VAL A 191 16.76 -9.20 4.57
N GLU A 192 17.76 -8.86 5.37
CA GLU A 192 19.00 -9.66 5.42
C GLU A 192 18.75 -11.02 6.10
N PRO A 193 19.42 -12.11 5.68
CA PRO A 193 19.32 -13.41 6.35
C PRO A 193 19.54 -13.32 7.86
N GLY A 194 18.64 -13.93 8.63
CA GLY A 194 18.71 -13.96 10.10
C GLY A 194 18.28 -12.67 10.81
N ARG A 195 17.88 -11.62 10.08
CA ARG A 195 17.30 -10.41 10.68
C ARG A 195 15.79 -10.56 10.89
N PRO A 196 15.25 -9.94 11.96
CA PRO A 196 13.81 -9.82 12.13
C PRO A 196 13.21 -8.79 11.17
N ASN A 197 11.90 -8.84 11.01
CA ASN A 197 11.13 -7.81 10.31
C ASN A 197 10.89 -6.61 11.24
N THR A 198 11.47 -5.45 10.93
CA THR A 198 11.46 -4.27 11.82
C THR A 198 10.80 -3.02 11.25
N GLU A 199 10.53 -2.98 9.95
CA GLU A 199 9.92 -1.83 9.30
C GLU A 199 8.40 -1.90 9.49
N ALA A 200 7.77 -0.80 9.91
CA ALA A 200 6.37 -0.79 10.35
C ALA A 200 5.40 -1.21 9.25
N HIS A 201 5.60 -0.79 8.00
CA HIS A 201 4.73 -1.21 6.90
C HIS A 201 4.92 -2.70 6.56
N MET A 202 6.15 -3.20 6.57
CA MET A 202 6.42 -4.62 6.38
C MET A 202 5.85 -5.48 7.52
N GLN A 203 5.94 -5.00 8.75
CA GLN A 203 5.35 -5.64 9.93
C GLN A 203 3.83 -5.74 9.81
N ASN A 204 3.16 -4.65 9.42
CA ASN A 204 1.71 -4.62 9.27
C ASN A 204 1.22 -5.64 8.21
N ARG A 205 1.88 -5.66 7.04
CA ARG A 205 1.50 -6.56 5.93
C ARG A 205 1.68 -8.01 6.32
N LYS A 206 2.79 -8.31 7.02
CA LYS A 206 3.03 -9.66 7.56
C LYS A 206 1.97 -10.03 8.59
N LEU A 207 1.68 -9.15 9.55
CA LEU A 207 0.68 -9.38 10.59
C LEU A 207 -0.65 -9.79 9.97
N ILE A 208 -1.16 -8.99 9.04
CA ILE A 208 -2.46 -9.23 8.41
C ILE A 208 -2.47 -10.56 7.66
N ALA A 209 -1.45 -10.82 6.86
CA ALA A 209 -1.40 -12.01 6.02
C ALA A 209 -1.20 -13.30 6.84
N GLU A 210 -0.32 -13.27 7.85
CA GLU A 210 -0.05 -14.40 8.75
C GLU A 210 -1.27 -14.70 9.63
N TRP A 211 -1.91 -13.67 10.20
CA TRP A 211 -3.11 -13.85 11.01
C TRP A 211 -4.24 -14.48 10.19
N CYS A 212 -4.49 -13.98 8.98
CA CYS A 212 -5.51 -14.56 8.09
C CYS A 212 -5.15 -15.98 7.64
N TYR A 213 -3.87 -16.26 7.42
CA TYR A 213 -3.40 -17.61 7.09
C TYR A 213 -3.65 -18.59 8.23
N GLU A 214 -3.33 -18.21 9.47
CA GLU A 214 -3.57 -19.02 10.66
C GLU A 214 -5.08 -19.24 10.90
N LYS A 215 -5.87 -18.15 10.96
CA LYS A 215 -7.31 -18.24 11.27
C LYS A 215 -8.11 -18.90 10.16
N GLY A 216 -7.67 -18.78 8.91
CA GLY A 216 -8.29 -19.41 7.76
C GLY A 216 -7.86 -20.87 7.50
N ALA A 217 -6.94 -21.43 8.31
CA ALA A 217 -6.29 -22.70 8.01
C ALA A 217 -7.27 -23.90 7.95
N ALA A 218 -8.24 -23.96 8.88
CA ALA A 218 -9.21 -25.05 8.95
C ALA A 218 -10.07 -25.16 7.66
N ASP A 219 -10.35 -24.01 7.04
CA ASP A 219 -11.13 -23.89 5.81
C ASP A 219 -10.26 -23.79 4.55
N LYS A 220 -8.93 -23.83 4.70
CA LYS A 220 -7.95 -23.60 3.64
C LYS A 220 -8.18 -22.29 2.88
N VAL A 221 -8.57 -21.22 3.57
CA VAL A 221 -8.83 -19.90 2.96
C VAL A 221 -7.60 -19.42 2.20
N ILE A 222 -6.43 -19.55 2.82
CA ILE A 222 -5.11 -19.39 2.22
C ILE A 222 -4.37 -20.72 2.37
N GLU A 223 -3.75 -21.21 1.30
CA GLU A 223 -3.05 -22.49 1.27
C GLU A 223 -1.60 -22.32 0.83
N LYS A 224 -0.66 -22.84 1.63
CA LYS A 224 0.75 -23.00 1.25
C LYS A 224 0.89 -24.21 0.34
N LYS A 225 1.30 -23.99 -0.92
CA LYS A 225 1.57 -25.03 -1.91
C LYS A 225 3.05 -25.08 -2.24
N VAL A 226 3.54 -26.28 -2.56
CA VAL A 226 4.89 -26.49 -3.07
C VAL A 226 4.79 -27.07 -4.48
N ARG A 227 5.50 -26.46 -5.44
CA ARG A 227 5.65 -26.96 -6.81
C ARG A 227 7.10 -26.84 -7.22
N ASP A 228 7.70 -27.94 -7.68
CA ASP A 228 9.09 -28.01 -8.14
C ASP A 228 10.08 -27.46 -7.09
N GLY A 229 9.84 -27.78 -5.82
CA GLY A 229 10.65 -27.30 -4.69
C GLY A 229 10.46 -25.84 -4.30
N LYS A 230 9.53 -25.11 -4.94
CA LYS A 230 9.21 -23.71 -4.65
C LYS A 230 7.89 -23.57 -3.89
N THR A 231 7.89 -22.73 -2.86
CA THR A 231 6.72 -22.38 -2.04
C THR A 231 5.86 -21.31 -2.72
N TYR A 232 4.55 -21.41 -2.59
CA TYR A 232 3.57 -20.43 -3.03
C TYR A 232 2.42 -20.34 -2.02
N PHE A 233 1.81 -19.16 -1.88
CA PHE A 233 0.61 -18.97 -1.08
C PHE A 233 -0.57 -18.66 -2.01
N VAL A 234 -1.65 -19.42 -1.88
CA VAL A 234 -2.81 -19.35 -2.77
C VAL A 234 -4.05 -19.01 -1.97
N VAL A 235 -4.75 -17.95 -2.36
CA VAL A 235 -6.08 -17.64 -1.82
C VAL A 235 -7.11 -18.51 -2.52
N ASN A 236 -7.74 -19.42 -1.78
CA ASN A 236 -8.78 -20.32 -2.28
C ASN A 236 -10.19 -19.75 -2.11
N ASP A 237 -10.43 -18.96 -1.06
CA ASP A 237 -11.74 -18.35 -0.77
C ASP A 237 -11.61 -16.86 -0.43
N TYR A 238 -11.81 -16.01 -1.44
CA TYR A 238 -11.73 -14.55 -1.31
C TYR A 238 -12.83 -13.94 -0.43
N LYS A 239 -13.99 -14.59 -0.31
CA LYS A 239 -15.09 -14.06 0.52
C LYS A 239 -14.81 -14.33 1.98
N LYS A 240 -14.33 -15.53 2.32
CA LYS A 240 -13.85 -15.83 3.67
C LYS A 240 -12.64 -14.99 4.05
N LEU A 241 -11.73 -14.73 3.11
CA LEU A 241 -10.60 -13.82 3.37
C LEU A 241 -11.08 -12.40 3.71
N ARG A 242 -12.09 -11.88 2.99
CA ARG A 242 -12.72 -10.58 3.34
C ARG A 242 -13.31 -10.58 4.76
N ALA A 243 -13.95 -11.69 5.16
CA ALA A 243 -14.50 -11.82 6.52
C ALA A 243 -13.39 -11.80 7.58
N LEU A 244 -12.27 -12.49 7.34
CA LEU A 244 -11.10 -12.45 8.23
C LEU A 244 -10.50 -11.05 8.33
N PHE A 245 -10.43 -10.29 7.22
CA PHE A 245 -10.04 -8.88 7.27
C PHE A 245 -10.99 -8.04 8.13
N ALA A 246 -12.31 -8.29 8.05
CA ALA A 246 -13.29 -7.59 8.86
C ALA A 246 -13.09 -7.88 10.37
N GLU A 247 -12.86 -9.14 10.73
CA GLU A 247 -12.60 -9.56 12.11
C GLU A 247 -11.32 -8.92 12.67
N LEU A 248 -10.23 -8.97 11.91
CA LEU A 248 -8.97 -8.37 12.34
C LEU A 248 -9.05 -6.84 12.40
N LEU A 249 -9.78 -6.20 11.47
CA LEU A 249 -10.03 -4.75 11.51
C LEU A 249 -10.77 -4.35 12.78
N ALA A 250 -11.80 -5.12 13.16
CA ALA A 250 -12.54 -4.89 14.39
C ALA A 250 -11.65 -5.01 15.63
N GLU A 251 -10.79 -6.02 15.69
CA GLU A 251 -9.88 -6.21 16.81
C GLU A 251 -8.80 -5.14 16.90
N ILE A 252 -8.14 -4.79 15.79
CA ILE A 252 -7.13 -3.71 15.79
C ILE A 252 -7.77 -2.35 16.11
N GLN A 253 -8.98 -2.08 15.62
CA GLN A 253 -9.71 -0.87 16.01
C GLN A 253 -10.03 -0.87 17.51
N ARG A 254 -10.42 -2.00 18.10
CA ARG A 254 -10.64 -2.13 19.55
C ARG A 254 -9.37 -1.83 20.32
N ILE A 255 -8.27 -2.49 19.98
CA ILE A 255 -6.94 -2.31 20.59
C ILE A 255 -6.56 -0.83 20.61
N LYS A 256 -6.64 -0.18 19.45
CA LYS A 256 -6.35 1.26 19.31
C LYS A 256 -7.27 2.10 20.18
N SER A 257 -8.58 1.87 20.10
CA SER A 257 -9.60 2.75 20.68
C SER A 257 -9.71 2.63 22.19
N GLU A 258 -9.34 1.47 22.76
CA GLU A 258 -9.30 1.20 24.19
C GLU A 258 -7.91 1.44 24.80
N GLY A 259 -6.86 1.58 23.97
CA GLY A 259 -5.49 1.74 24.45
C GLY A 259 -4.90 0.45 25.02
N ASP A 260 -5.31 -0.71 24.50
CA ASP A 260 -4.92 -2.04 24.97
C ASP A 260 -3.51 -2.43 24.49
N TYR A 261 -2.49 -1.90 25.18
CA TYR A 261 -1.09 -2.09 24.81
C TYR A 261 -0.68 -3.56 24.72
N GLU A 262 -1.09 -4.38 25.69
CA GLU A 262 -0.69 -5.79 25.74
C GLU A 262 -1.27 -6.59 24.58
N ALA A 263 -2.54 -6.36 24.21
CA ALA A 263 -3.11 -7.00 23.03
C ALA A 263 -2.41 -6.57 21.73
N GLY A 264 -2.13 -5.27 21.58
CA GLY A 264 -1.39 -4.73 20.43
C GLY A 264 0.01 -5.32 20.30
N LYS A 265 0.76 -5.36 21.41
CA LYS A 265 2.07 -6.02 21.50
C LYS A 265 1.99 -7.49 21.09
N ASN A 266 1.04 -8.23 21.65
CA ASN A 266 0.90 -9.66 21.36
C ASN A 266 0.63 -9.94 19.88
N LEU A 267 -0.18 -9.10 19.21
CA LEU A 267 -0.38 -9.24 17.76
C LEU A 267 0.91 -9.05 16.96
N ILE A 268 1.67 -8.00 17.27
CA ILE A 268 2.92 -7.69 16.55
C ILE A 268 3.96 -8.78 16.79
N GLU A 269 4.25 -9.11 18.05
CA GLU A 269 5.28 -10.09 18.41
C GLU A 269 4.96 -11.49 17.85
N THR A 270 3.67 -11.87 17.81
CA THR A 270 3.25 -13.17 17.27
C THR A 270 3.34 -13.23 15.75
N TYR A 271 2.82 -12.23 15.05
CA TYR A 271 2.56 -12.35 13.61
C TYR A 271 3.50 -11.51 12.73
N ALA A 272 4.10 -10.44 13.26
CA ALA A 272 4.75 -9.42 12.43
C ALA A 272 6.29 -9.49 12.41
N VAL A 273 6.93 -10.02 13.45
CA VAL A 273 8.38 -9.89 13.68
C VAL A 273 9.19 -11.04 13.07
N HIS A 274 8.79 -12.29 13.32
CA HIS A 274 9.61 -13.47 13.01
C HIS A 274 9.40 -13.96 11.58
N ILE A 275 10.50 -14.13 10.83
CA ILE A 275 10.51 -14.66 9.47
C ILE A 275 11.02 -16.10 9.51
N ASP A 276 10.30 -17.04 8.89
CA ASP A 276 10.74 -18.43 8.71
C ASP A 276 12.08 -18.46 7.95
N PRO A 277 13.19 -18.94 8.55
CA PRO A 277 14.50 -18.92 7.93
C PRO A 277 14.60 -19.72 6.63
N GLU A 278 13.89 -20.86 6.54
CA GLU A 278 13.93 -21.72 5.35
C GLU A 278 13.18 -21.08 4.19
N LEU A 279 11.99 -20.53 4.47
CA LEU A 279 11.23 -19.77 3.47
C LEU A 279 12.01 -18.52 3.04
N HIS A 280 12.65 -17.81 3.97
CA HIS A 280 13.42 -16.61 3.65
C HIS A 280 14.60 -16.92 2.73
N LYS A 281 15.33 -18.00 3.01
CA LYS A 281 16.41 -18.47 2.13
C LYS A 281 15.89 -18.78 0.73
N GLU A 282 14.78 -19.52 0.64
CA GLU A 282 14.15 -19.85 -0.65
C GLU A 282 13.77 -18.57 -1.43
N VAL A 283 13.16 -17.60 -0.77
CA VAL A 283 12.76 -16.32 -1.37
C VAL A 283 13.96 -15.55 -1.92
N LEU A 284 15.03 -15.44 -1.15
CA LEU A 284 16.25 -14.72 -1.56
C LEU A 284 16.94 -15.41 -2.74
N GLU A 285 17.02 -16.74 -2.75
CA GLU A 285 17.59 -17.50 -3.86
C GLU A 285 16.79 -17.32 -5.15
N ARG A 286 15.45 -17.42 -5.06
CA ARG A 286 14.54 -17.20 -6.18
C ARG A 286 14.61 -15.78 -6.71
N TYR A 287 14.60 -14.79 -5.82
CA TYR A 287 14.66 -13.37 -6.21
C TYR A 287 16.00 -13.00 -6.85
N LYS A 288 17.12 -13.50 -6.31
CA LYS A 288 18.46 -13.30 -6.88
C LYS A 288 18.56 -13.84 -8.31
N ALA A 289 17.91 -14.97 -8.60
CA ALA A 289 17.89 -15.55 -9.94
C ALA A 289 17.17 -14.67 -10.98
N LEU A 290 16.33 -13.72 -10.54
CA LEU A 290 15.65 -12.79 -11.45
C LEU A 290 16.56 -11.65 -11.94
N ASN A 291 17.71 -11.42 -11.27
CA ASN A 291 18.66 -10.36 -11.58
C ASN A 291 18.03 -8.96 -11.69
N LEU A 292 17.04 -8.69 -10.83
CA LEU A 292 16.34 -7.40 -10.76
C LEU A 292 17.19 -6.36 -10.03
N LYS A 293 17.19 -5.12 -10.51
CA LYS A 293 17.82 -3.99 -9.80
C LYS A 293 16.92 -3.60 -8.61
N PRO A 294 17.45 -3.54 -7.37
CA PRO A 294 16.63 -3.37 -6.16
C PRO A 294 16.07 -1.96 -5.94
N TYR A 295 16.65 -0.96 -6.60
CA TYR A 295 16.23 0.43 -6.49
C TYR A 295 15.95 0.99 -7.89
N GLY A 296 14.78 1.63 -8.03
CA GLY A 296 14.42 2.42 -9.20
C GLY A 296 14.41 3.90 -8.84
N GLY A 297 14.75 4.75 -9.80
CA GLY A 297 14.66 6.19 -9.67
C GLY A 297 14.10 6.78 -10.95
N PHE A 298 13.60 8.01 -10.86
CA PHE A 298 12.98 8.72 -11.96
C PHE A 298 13.87 9.86 -12.43
N ILE A 299 13.87 10.10 -13.73
CA ILE A 299 14.41 11.30 -14.35
C ILE A 299 13.25 12.20 -14.77
N ASN A 300 13.43 13.50 -14.61
CA ASN A 300 12.40 14.48 -14.92
C ASN A 300 12.32 14.73 -16.44
N PRO A 301 11.15 15.11 -16.98
CA PRO A 301 11.08 15.75 -18.28
C PRO A 301 11.66 17.18 -18.22
N ASP A 302 12.16 17.67 -19.34
CA ASP A 302 12.41 19.09 -19.56
C ASP A 302 11.11 19.78 -20.00
N ILE A 303 10.70 20.85 -19.32
CA ILE A 303 9.54 21.66 -19.71
C ILE A 303 10.03 22.88 -20.48
N VAL A 304 9.89 22.86 -21.81
CA VAL A 304 10.48 23.83 -22.73
C VAL A 304 9.41 24.80 -23.25
N PRO A 305 9.58 26.13 -23.15
CA PRO A 305 8.61 27.09 -23.68
C PRO A 305 8.62 27.10 -25.22
N VAL A 306 7.43 27.08 -25.82
CA VAL A 306 7.22 27.30 -27.25
C VAL A 306 6.96 28.78 -27.49
N VAL A 307 7.82 29.42 -28.28
CA VAL A 307 7.78 30.87 -28.53
C VAL A 307 7.30 31.18 -29.94
N LYS A 308 6.28 32.03 -30.08
CA LYS A 308 5.81 32.61 -31.35
C LYS A 308 5.79 34.13 -31.24
N ASP A 309 6.38 34.82 -32.22
CA ASP A 309 6.47 36.29 -32.26
C ASP A 309 7.04 36.91 -30.96
N GLY A 310 8.05 36.26 -30.38
CA GLY A 310 8.69 36.69 -29.14
C GLY A 310 7.84 36.49 -27.87
N LYS A 311 6.68 35.83 -27.97
CA LYS A 311 5.81 35.50 -26.84
C LYS A 311 5.77 33.99 -26.61
N VAL A 312 5.82 33.57 -25.35
CA VAL A 312 5.55 32.18 -24.99
C VAL A 312 4.06 31.91 -25.23
N VAL A 313 3.77 30.88 -26.03
CA VAL A 313 2.39 30.50 -26.39
C VAL A 313 2.01 29.10 -25.95
N ASP A 314 3.00 28.27 -25.58
CA ASP A 314 2.80 26.90 -25.12
C ASP A 314 4.04 26.41 -24.35
N TYR A 315 3.97 25.20 -23.77
CA TYR A 315 5.09 24.49 -23.18
C TYR A 315 5.08 23.02 -23.63
N GLU A 316 6.24 22.52 -24.05
CA GLU A 316 6.45 21.14 -24.43
C GLU A 316 7.16 20.36 -23.31
N ALA A 317 6.68 19.16 -22.99
CA ALA A 317 7.39 18.22 -22.12
C ALA A 317 8.28 17.31 -22.97
N VAL A 318 9.60 17.46 -22.82
CA VAL A 318 10.62 16.70 -23.54
C VAL A 318 11.22 15.65 -22.60
N TYR A 319 11.08 14.37 -22.95
CA TYR A 319 11.58 13.26 -22.14
C TYR A 319 13.00 12.88 -22.56
N THR A 320 13.82 12.48 -21.59
CA THR A 320 15.19 11.98 -21.78
C THR A 320 15.32 10.61 -21.12
N ASP A 321 16.26 9.79 -21.58
CA ASP A 321 16.72 8.54 -20.94
C ASP A 321 18.14 8.67 -20.36
N ASP A 322 18.79 9.83 -20.52
CA ASP A 322 20.16 10.10 -20.07
C ASP A 322 20.19 10.72 -18.66
N TYR A 323 20.27 9.85 -17.66
CA TYR A 323 20.44 10.24 -16.25
C TYR A 323 21.70 11.09 -16.02
N LEU A 324 22.84 10.70 -16.61
CA LEU A 324 24.10 11.40 -16.36
C LEU A 324 24.04 12.81 -16.96
N GLY A 325 23.53 12.94 -18.19
CA GLY A 325 23.33 14.23 -18.84
C GLY A 325 22.41 15.14 -18.05
N GLN A 326 21.29 14.62 -17.53
CA GLN A 326 20.37 15.39 -16.68
C GLN A 326 21.05 15.88 -15.39
N MET A 327 21.79 15.01 -14.69
CA MET A 327 22.48 15.41 -13.46
C MET A 327 23.58 16.45 -13.71
N LEU A 328 24.33 16.32 -14.80
CA LEU A 328 25.35 17.29 -15.20
C LEU A 328 24.72 18.64 -15.57
N LYS A 329 23.60 18.63 -16.30
CA LYS A 329 22.82 19.84 -16.60
C LYS A 329 22.33 20.51 -15.32
N TYR A 330 21.77 19.74 -14.39
CA TYR A 330 21.28 20.27 -13.12
C TYR A 330 22.38 20.91 -12.28
N GLY A 331 23.54 20.26 -12.17
CA GLY A 331 24.69 20.83 -11.48
C GLY A 331 25.18 22.14 -12.11
N LYS A 332 25.13 22.26 -13.44
CA LYS A 332 25.58 23.46 -14.17
C LYS A 332 24.58 24.62 -14.10
N GLU A 333 23.29 24.34 -14.28
CA GLU A 333 22.26 25.37 -14.46
C GLU A 333 21.58 25.76 -13.14
N TYR A 334 21.46 24.84 -12.18
CA TYR A 334 20.70 25.02 -10.95
C TYR A 334 21.57 24.89 -9.68
N GLY A 335 22.87 24.66 -9.82
CA GLY A 335 23.84 24.67 -8.72
C GLY A 335 24.16 26.10 -8.27
N THR A 336 23.30 26.68 -7.45
CA THR A 336 23.42 28.09 -7.01
C THR A 336 24.01 28.27 -5.61
N LEU A 337 24.43 27.19 -4.95
CA LEU A 337 24.98 27.18 -3.58
C LEU A 337 26.46 26.78 -3.56
#